data_AF-A0A379XU96-F1
#
_entry.id   AF-A0A379XU96-F1
#
_cell.length_a   1.000
_cell.length_b   1.000
_cell.length_c   1.000
_cell.angle_alpha   90.00
_cell.angle_beta   90.00
_cell.angle_gamma   90.00
#
_symmetry.space_group_name_H-M   'P 1'
#
loop_
_entity.id
_entity.type
_entity.pdbx_description
1 polymer ?
#
loop_
_entity_poly.entity_id
_entity_poly.type
_entity_poly.pdbx_seq_one_letter_code
_entity_poly.pdbx_strand_id
1 'polypeptide(L)'
;MAFNFQPPLSGALHVARTNAFFMGGGKALVNAYYRSAERLGVQIRYNTPVHALELHDGEFVAALTGNERITAKTCVLAAGGFESNREWLREAWGENARGEWPADNFLIRGTRFNQGVLLKFMMDAGADIIGDPSQSHCVAIDARAPLYDGGICTRVDCVSLGIVVNRDAERFYDEGEDFWPKRYAIWGRLVAQQPGQIGYSIIDSKAIGHFMPPVFPGAQANTLAELACLLGLDAEKFTHTVTQYNQACQPGHFDHTLLDDCATKNLSPAKNPLGAPA
;
A
#
# COMPACT_ATOMS: atom_id res chain seq x y z
N MET A 1 -7.93 29.69 -8.40
CA MET A 1 -7.46 28.50 -7.65
C MET A 1 -6.12 28.86 -7.05
N ALA A 2 -5.91 28.67 -5.75
CA ALA A 2 -4.58 28.84 -5.17
C ALA A 2 -4.33 27.67 -4.21
N PHE A 3 -3.62 26.67 -4.71
CA PHE A 3 -2.87 25.74 -3.89
C PHE A 3 -1.41 25.92 -4.30
N ASN A 4 -0.52 25.80 -3.33
CA ASN A 4 0.90 25.97 -3.56
C ASN A 4 1.55 24.59 -3.60
N PHE A 5 2.65 24.49 -4.33
CA PHE A 5 3.50 23.31 -4.28
C PHE A 5 4.51 23.44 -3.14
N GLN A 6 5.02 22.32 -2.66
CA GLN A 6 6.12 22.25 -1.71
C GLN A 6 7.22 21.32 -2.25
N PRO A 7 8.48 21.47 -1.81
CA PRO A 7 9.49 20.43 -1.98
C PRO A 7 9.05 19.11 -1.30
N PRO A 8 9.61 17.96 -1.69
CA PRO A 8 9.39 16.70 -0.97
C PRO A 8 9.88 16.81 0.48
N LEU A 9 9.28 16.02 1.37
CA LEU A 9 9.70 15.95 2.78
C LEU A 9 11.10 15.34 2.89
N SER A 10 11.89 15.81 3.86
CA SER A 10 13.19 15.19 4.18
C SER A 10 13.00 13.70 4.53
N GLY A 11 13.88 12.85 4.04
CA GLY A 11 13.75 11.39 4.15
C GLY A 11 12.78 10.73 3.16
N ALA A 12 12.05 11.52 2.35
CA ALA A 12 11.33 10.97 1.21
C ALA A 12 12.33 10.66 0.08
N LEU A 13 12.76 9.40 0.02
CA LEU A 13 13.70 8.90 -0.98
C LEU A 13 13.19 9.20 -2.41
N HIS A 14 13.97 9.91 -3.22
CA HIS A 14 13.89 10.05 -4.69
C HIS A 14 12.58 10.51 -5.37
N VAL A 15 11.52 10.86 -4.63
CA VAL A 15 10.25 11.39 -5.18
C VAL A 15 10.34 12.72 -5.92
N ALA A 16 11.41 13.48 -5.69
CA ALA A 16 11.53 14.89 -6.09
C ALA A 16 11.38 15.11 -7.60
N ARG A 17 11.64 14.09 -8.43
CA ARG A 17 11.71 14.21 -9.90
C ARG A 17 10.44 13.75 -10.62
N THR A 18 9.57 12.99 -9.98
CA THR A 18 8.42 12.36 -10.65
C THR A 18 7.07 12.88 -10.15
N ASN A 19 7.04 13.55 -9.00
CA ASN A 19 5.79 13.88 -8.32
C ASN A 19 5.73 15.37 -7.96
N ALA A 20 4.60 16.02 -8.27
CA ALA A 20 4.27 17.33 -7.72
C ALA A 20 3.69 17.17 -6.31
N PHE A 21 4.26 17.87 -5.33
CA PHE A 21 3.81 17.83 -3.95
C PHE A 21 2.95 19.04 -3.64
N PHE A 22 1.67 18.81 -3.37
CA PHE A 22 0.77 19.87 -2.91
C PHE A 22 1.10 20.23 -1.46
N MET A 23 1.31 21.51 -1.18
CA MET A 23 1.43 21.99 0.20
C MET A 23 0.10 21.77 0.92
N GLY A 24 0.13 20.98 1.99
CA GLY A 24 -1.06 20.48 2.69
C GLY A 24 -1.71 19.22 2.08
N GLY A 25 -1.05 18.59 1.09
CA GLY A 25 -1.42 17.29 0.53
C GLY A 25 -2.79 17.25 -0.17
N GLY A 26 -3.32 16.03 -0.32
CA GLY A 26 -4.61 15.82 -0.99
C GLY A 26 -5.79 16.54 -0.32
N LYS A 27 -5.74 16.72 1.01
CA LYS A 27 -6.77 17.47 1.75
C LYS A 27 -6.83 18.94 1.33
N ALA A 28 -5.68 19.61 1.17
CA ALA A 28 -5.64 20.99 0.72
C ALA A 28 -6.19 21.13 -0.71
N LEU A 29 -5.88 20.18 -1.58
CA LEU A 29 -6.40 20.12 -2.96
C LEU A 29 -7.92 19.96 -2.97
N VAL A 30 -8.45 18.97 -2.26
CA VAL A 30 -9.91 18.74 -2.15
C VAL A 30 -10.61 19.98 -1.59
N ASN A 31 -10.08 20.59 -0.53
CA ASN A 31 -10.64 21.82 0.04
C ASN A 31 -10.64 22.98 -0.99
N ALA A 32 -9.62 23.08 -1.82
CA ALA A 32 -9.57 24.09 -2.89
C ALA A 32 -10.61 23.82 -3.99
N TYR A 33 -10.85 22.55 -4.33
CA TYR A 33 -11.90 22.16 -5.27
C TYR A 33 -13.30 22.49 -4.74
N TYR A 34 -13.63 22.11 -3.51
CA TYR A 34 -14.94 22.40 -2.91
C TYR A 34 -15.21 23.91 -2.86
N ARG A 35 -14.26 24.71 -2.37
CA ARG A 35 -14.41 26.18 -2.39
C ARG A 35 -14.59 26.76 -3.79
N SER A 36 -14.00 26.13 -4.81
CA SER A 36 -14.13 26.59 -6.20
C SER A 36 -15.49 26.22 -6.78
N ALA A 37 -15.97 25.00 -6.51
CA ALA A 37 -17.29 24.54 -6.89
C ALA A 37 -18.39 25.43 -6.28
N GLU A 38 -18.31 25.74 -4.99
CA GLU A 38 -19.25 26.64 -4.30
C GLU A 38 -19.28 28.04 -4.91
N ARG A 39 -18.11 28.63 -5.22
CA ARG A 39 -18.03 29.94 -5.88
C ARG A 39 -18.64 29.95 -7.30
N LEU A 40 -18.66 28.80 -7.96
CA LEU A 40 -19.29 28.63 -9.28
C LEU A 40 -20.80 28.33 -9.17
N GLY A 41 -21.35 28.26 -7.95
CA GLY A 41 -22.75 27.95 -7.72
C GLY A 41 -23.10 26.45 -7.82
N VAL A 42 -22.10 25.57 -7.78
CA VAL A 42 -22.34 24.12 -7.75
C VAL A 42 -23.00 23.74 -6.42
N GLN A 43 -24.13 23.06 -6.49
CA GLN A 43 -24.82 22.54 -5.31
C GLN A 43 -24.15 21.25 -4.83
N ILE A 44 -23.70 21.23 -3.58
CA ILE A 44 -23.06 20.08 -2.95
C ILE A 44 -24.01 19.53 -1.89
N ARG A 45 -24.48 18.29 -2.09
CA ARG A 45 -25.38 17.62 -1.15
C ARG A 45 -24.62 16.55 -0.37
N TYR A 46 -24.40 16.81 0.92
CA TYR A 46 -23.84 15.84 1.84
C TYR A 46 -24.91 14.84 2.31
N ASN A 47 -24.48 13.71 2.88
CA ASN A 47 -25.39 12.68 3.41
C ASN A 47 -26.45 12.21 2.40
N THR A 48 -26.12 12.24 1.11
CA THR A 48 -27.02 11.89 0.00
C THR A 48 -26.42 10.71 -0.77
N PRO A 49 -26.32 9.51 -0.15
CA PRO A 49 -25.74 8.35 -0.82
C PRO A 49 -26.65 7.91 -1.98
N VAL A 50 -26.10 7.87 -3.18
CA VAL A 50 -26.78 7.30 -4.35
C VAL A 50 -26.53 5.80 -4.36
N HIS A 51 -27.60 5.01 -4.35
CA HIS A 51 -27.52 3.55 -4.26
C HIS A 51 -27.89 2.84 -5.56
N ALA A 52 -28.58 3.52 -6.47
CA ALA A 52 -28.98 2.98 -7.76
C ALA A 52 -29.17 4.11 -8.79
N LEU A 53 -29.17 3.73 -10.07
CA LEU A 53 -29.54 4.61 -11.18
C LEU A 53 -30.79 4.05 -11.87
N GLU A 54 -31.63 4.95 -12.36
CA GLU A 54 -32.69 4.60 -13.29
C GLU A 54 -32.15 4.75 -14.70
N LEU A 55 -32.17 3.65 -15.45
CA LEU A 55 -31.73 3.58 -16.84
C LEU A 55 -32.90 3.14 -17.72
N HIS A 56 -33.00 3.69 -18.92
CA HIS A 56 -33.97 3.28 -19.93
C HIS A 56 -33.25 3.12 -21.26
N ASP A 57 -33.27 1.91 -21.84
CA ASP A 57 -32.52 1.56 -23.05
C ASP A 57 -31.03 1.95 -23.00
N GLY A 58 -30.42 1.83 -21.81
CA GLY A 58 -29.02 2.19 -21.55
C GLY A 58 -28.78 3.67 -21.26
N GLU A 59 -29.77 4.53 -21.42
CA GLU A 59 -29.68 5.97 -21.17
C GLU A 59 -30.01 6.31 -19.71
N PHE A 60 -29.26 7.25 -19.13
CA PHE A 60 -29.48 7.72 -17.76
C PHE A 60 -30.77 8.56 -17.67
N VAL A 61 -31.62 8.23 -16.69
CA VAL A 61 -32.84 8.99 -16.39
C VAL A 61 -32.76 9.70 -15.04
N ALA A 62 -32.34 8.99 -13.99
CA ALA A 62 -32.29 9.54 -12.64
C ALA A 62 -31.29 8.81 -11.72
N ALA A 63 -30.82 9.51 -10.69
CA ALA A 63 -30.09 8.93 -9.57
C ALA A 63 -31.04 8.77 -8.37
N LEU A 64 -30.97 7.62 -7.69
CA LEU A 64 -31.84 7.28 -6.56
C LEU A 64 -31.06 7.38 -5.24
N THR A 65 -31.59 8.15 -4.29
CA THR A 65 -30.96 8.39 -2.98
C THR A 65 -32.01 8.45 -1.88
N GLY A 66 -31.98 7.50 -0.94
CA GLY A 66 -33.07 7.34 0.04
C GLY A 66 -34.43 7.26 -0.68
N ASN A 67 -35.33 8.19 -0.36
CA ASN A 67 -36.65 8.31 -0.99
C ASN A 67 -36.69 9.36 -2.12
N GLU A 68 -35.56 9.96 -2.48
CA GLU A 68 -35.48 10.97 -3.52
C GLU A 68 -35.06 10.39 -4.87
N ARG A 69 -35.64 10.97 -5.92
CA ARG A 69 -35.33 10.69 -7.32
C ARG A 69 -34.82 11.97 -7.97
N ILE A 70 -33.55 11.99 -8.37
CA ILE A 70 -32.88 13.16 -8.94
C ILE A 70 -32.74 12.97 -10.45
N THR A 71 -33.51 13.70 -11.24
CA THR A 71 -33.43 13.66 -12.71
C THR A 71 -32.37 14.62 -13.23
N ALA A 72 -31.67 14.23 -14.29
CA ALA A 72 -30.76 15.10 -15.03
C ALA A 72 -30.59 14.58 -16.47
N LYS A 73 -30.07 15.44 -17.36
CA LYS A 73 -29.74 15.04 -18.74
C LYS A 73 -28.50 14.14 -18.82
N THR A 74 -27.63 14.21 -17.82
CA THR A 74 -26.34 13.53 -17.83
C THR A 74 -25.91 13.25 -16.40
N CYS A 75 -25.30 12.09 -16.18
CA CYS A 75 -24.71 11.70 -14.91
C CYS A 75 -23.22 11.41 -15.10
N VAL A 76 -22.38 11.91 -14.20
CA VAL A 76 -20.95 11.60 -14.15
C VAL A 76 -20.69 10.82 -12.86
N LEU A 77 -20.30 9.55 -13.01
CA LEU A 77 -20.00 8.68 -11.87
C LEU A 77 -18.55 8.89 -11.43
N ALA A 78 -18.37 9.59 -10.31
CA ALA A 78 -17.09 9.74 -9.61
C ALA A 78 -17.13 9.02 -8.25
N ALA A 79 -17.62 7.78 -8.24
CA ALA A 79 -18.03 7.06 -7.02
C ALA A 79 -16.93 6.21 -6.36
N GLY A 80 -15.70 6.23 -6.88
CA GLY A 80 -14.58 5.44 -6.35
C GLY A 80 -14.71 3.93 -6.60
N GLY A 81 -13.87 3.16 -5.91
CA GLY A 81 -13.82 1.70 -6.00
C GLY A 81 -14.46 1.00 -4.80
N PHE A 82 -14.06 -0.25 -4.59
CA PHE A 82 -14.57 -1.15 -3.55
C PHE A 82 -13.53 -1.51 -2.50
N GLU A 83 -12.49 -0.68 -2.32
CA GLU A 83 -11.35 -1.01 -1.45
C GLU A 83 -11.71 -1.15 0.03
N SER A 84 -12.93 -0.79 0.43
CA SER A 84 -13.46 -1.00 1.78
C SER A 84 -14.59 -2.03 1.86
N ASN A 85 -14.98 -2.63 0.75
CA ASN A 85 -15.93 -3.73 0.74
C ASN A 85 -15.17 -5.04 1.00
N ARG A 86 -15.19 -5.49 2.25
CA ARG A 86 -14.41 -6.65 2.73
C ARG A 86 -14.83 -7.96 2.07
N GLU A 87 -16.13 -8.15 1.88
CA GLU A 87 -16.69 -9.33 1.23
C GLU A 87 -16.27 -9.38 -0.24
N TRP A 88 -16.38 -8.24 -0.94
CA TRP A 88 -15.99 -8.18 -2.35
C TRP A 88 -14.47 -8.30 -2.54
N LEU A 89 -13.67 -7.70 -1.65
CA LEU A 89 -12.22 -7.91 -1.66
C LEU A 89 -11.85 -9.38 -1.44
N ARG A 90 -12.54 -10.06 -0.50
CA ARG A 90 -12.36 -11.48 -0.23
C ARG A 90 -12.66 -12.32 -1.47
N GLU A 91 -13.80 -12.08 -2.13
CA GLU A 91 -14.16 -12.75 -3.39
C GLU A 91 -13.12 -12.49 -4.49
N ALA A 92 -12.73 -11.24 -4.68
CA ALA A 92 -11.82 -10.83 -5.75
C ALA A 92 -10.40 -11.40 -5.60
N TRP A 93 -9.89 -11.52 -4.38
CA TRP A 93 -8.55 -12.06 -4.12
C TRP A 93 -8.52 -13.57 -3.96
N GLY A 94 -9.66 -14.18 -3.61
CA GLY A 94 -9.79 -15.61 -3.44
C GLY A 94 -8.91 -16.16 -2.30
N GLU A 95 -8.77 -17.48 -2.34
CA GLU A 95 -7.93 -18.25 -1.43
C GLU A 95 -6.53 -18.44 -2.05
N ASN A 96 -5.47 -18.31 -1.25
CA ASN A 96 -4.10 -18.56 -1.68
C ASN A 96 -3.74 -20.05 -1.58
N ALA A 97 -2.54 -20.42 -2.02
CA ALA A 97 -2.06 -21.81 -2.00
C ALA A 97 -1.96 -22.44 -0.59
N ARG A 98 -2.10 -21.64 0.48
CA ARG A 98 -2.05 -22.09 1.89
C ARG A 98 -3.45 -22.28 2.49
N GLY A 99 -4.52 -22.08 1.73
CA GLY A 99 -5.88 -22.10 2.24
C GLY A 99 -6.26 -20.84 3.04
N GLU A 100 -5.49 -19.76 2.89
CA GLU A 100 -5.76 -18.48 3.56
C GLU A 100 -6.41 -17.52 2.57
N TRP A 101 -7.19 -16.56 3.07
CA TRP A 101 -7.81 -15.52 2.26
C TRP A 101 -7.02 -14.22 2.43
N PRO A 102 -6.11 -13.85 1.51
CA PRO A 102 -5.15 -12.76 1.72
C PRO A 102 -5.83 -11.45 2.10
N ALA A 103 -6.97 -11.17 1.48
CA ALA A 103 -7.71 -9.95 1.71
C ALA A 103 -8.19 -9.80 3.16
N ASP A 104 -8.38 -10.88 3.93
CA ASP A 104 -8.92 -10.87 5.30
C ASP A 104 -8.13 -9.99 6.28
N ASN A 105 -6.83 -9.88 6.06
CA ASN A 105 -5.92 -9.12 6.92
C ASN A 105 -5.48 -7.78 6.30
N PHE A 106 -6.13 -7.33 5.23
CA PHE A 106 -5.82 -6.02 4.64
C PHE A 106 -6.20 -4.87 5.57
N LEU A 107 -5.24 -3.99 5.78
CA LEU A 107 -5.43 -2.69 6.41
C LEU A 107 -5.59 -1.63 5.32
N ILE A 108 -6.71 -0.90 5.36
CA ILE A 108 -7.10 0.03 4.32
C ILE A 108 -6.68 1.43 4.75
N ARG A 109 -5.64 1.96 4.09
CA ARG A 109 -5.09 3.28 4.46
C ARG A 109 -6.06 4.45 4.23
N GLY A 110 -7.07 4.24 3.40
CA GLY A 110 -8.08 5.23 3.05
C GLY A 110 -9.37 5.11 3.87
N THR A 111 -10.40 5.78 3.35
CA THR A 111 -11.73 5.86 3.98
C THR A 111 -12.47 4.54 3.94
N ARG A 112 -13.21 4.23 5.01
CA ARG A 112 -14.14 3.08 5.09
C ARG A 112 -15.33 3.15 4.12
N PHE A 113 -15.53 4.26 3.42
CA PHE A 113 -16.74 4.51 2.62
C PHE A 113 -16.64 4.05 1.16
N ASN A 114 -15.47 3.62 0.69
CA ASN A 114 -15.29 3.10 -0.67
C ASN A 114 -15.85 1.66 -0.78
N GLN A 115 -17.17 1.57 -0.89
CA GLN A 115 -17.90 0.30 -0.90
C GLN A 115 -18.23 -0.23 -2.30
N GLY A 116 -17.90 0.54 -3.35
CA GLY A 116 -18.13 0.15 -4.74
C GLY A 116 -19.60 0.06 -5.15
N VAL A 117 -20.52 0.71 -4.43
CA VAL A 117 -21.98 0.56 -4.62
C VAL A 117 -22.40 0.79 -6.07
N LEU A 118 -22.04 1.94 -6.65
CA LEU A 118 -22.41 2.24 -8.03
C LEU A 118 -21.56 1.50 -9.06
N LEU A 119 -20.34 1.09 -8.70
CA LEU A 119 -19.53 0.23 -9.56
C LEU A 119 -20.23 -1.13 -9.73
N LYS A 120 -20.64 -1.76 -8.64
CA LYS A 120 -21.38 -3.02 -8.65
C LYS A 120 -22.71 -2.89 -9.39
N PHE A 121 -23.46 -1.82 -9.12
CA PHE A 121 -24.70 -1.53 -9.84
C PHE A 121 -24.48 -1.49 -11.36
N MET A 122 -23.45 -0.78 -11.84
CA MET A 122 -23.17 -0.69 -13.27
C MET A 122 -22.73 -2.03 -13.87
N MET A 123 -21.97 -2.84 -13.12
CA MET A 123 -21.64 -4.22 -13.52
C MET A 123 -22.91 -5.05 -13.73
N ASP A 124 -23.83 -5.00 -12.76
CA ASP A 124 -25.08 -5.76 -12.81
C ASP A 124 -26.03 -5.24 -13.91
N ALA A 125 -25.93 -3.95 -14.25
CA ALA A 125 -26.63 -3.33 -15.37
C ALA A 125 -26.02 -3.62 -16.75
N GLY A 126 -24.94 -4.41 -16.81
CA GLY A 126 -24.31 -4.85 -18.07
C GLY A 126 -23.28 -3.88 -18.64
N ALA A 127 -22.73 -2.95 -17.85
CA ALA A 127 -21.62 -2.13 -18.29
C ALA A 127 -20.35 -2.96 -18.51
N ASP A 128 -19.59 -2.63 -19.55
CA ASP A 128 -18.28 -3.24 -19.79
C ASP A 128 -17.31 -2.93 -18.65
N ILE A 129 -16.56 -3.97 -18.24
CA ILE A 129 -15.60 -3.88 -17.15
C ILE A 129 -14.19 -4.08 -17.68
N ILE A 130 -13.29 -3.23 -17.21
CA ILE A 130 -11.85 -3.30 -17.50
C ILE A 130 -11.05 -3.33 -16.20
N GLY A 131 -10.01 -4.17 -16.19
CA GLY A 131 -9.13 -4.36 -15.04
C GLY A 131 -9.34 -5.70 -14.37
N ASP A 132 -8.34 -6.08 -13.57
CA ASP A 132 -8.39 -7.28 -12.74
C ASP A 132 -8.78 -6.87 -11.31
N PRO A 133 -9.90 -7.40 -10.76
CA PRO A 133 -10.40 -7.00 -9.44
C PRO A 133 -9.46 -7.39 -8.30
N SER A 134 -8.50 -8.28 -8.54
CA SER A 134 -7.46 -8.60 -7.57
C SER A 134 -6.30 -7.59 -7.57
N GLN A 135 -6.26 -6.62 -8.49
CA GLN A 135 -5.18 -5.62 -8.58
C GLN A 135 -5.43 -4.38 -7.72
N SER A 136 -4.40 -3.96 -6.98
CA SER A 136 -4.46 -2.76 -6.14
C SER A 136 -3.07 -2.20 -5.84
N HIS A 137 -3.03 -0.95 -5.38
CA HIS A 137 -1.82 -0.34 -4.81
C HIS A 137 -1.59 -0.88 -3.39
N CYS A 138 -0.75 -1.91 -3.27
CA CYS A 138 -0.47 -2.58 -2.00
C CYS A 138 0.92 -2.24 -1.48
N VAL A 139 1.01 -1.56 -0.34
CA VAL A 139 2.30 -1.21 0.27
C VAL A 139 2.47 -1.94 1.59
N ALA A 140 3.71 -2.25 1.98
CA ALA A 140 3.99 -2.71 3.32
C ALA A 140 3.72 -1.57 4.32
N ILE A 141 2.86 -1.85 5.30
CA ILE A 141 2.56 -0.96 6.41
C ILE A 141 2.73 -1.71 7.72
N ASP A 142 2.85 -0.95 8.81
CA ASP A 142 2.90 -1.53 10.14
C ASP A 142 1.60 -2.29 10.44
N ALA A 143 1.71 -3.55 10.84
CA ALA A 143 0.56 -4.41 11.15
C ALA A 143 -0.28 -3.91 12.34
N ARG A 144 0.25 -2.99 13.15
CA ARG A 144 -0.44 -2.35 14.28
C ARG A 144 -1.25 -1.11 13.85
N ALA A 145 -1.21 -0.75 12.56
CA ALA A 145 -1.99 0.36 12.03
C ALA A 145 -3.51 0.10 12.18
N PRO A 146 -4.32 1.16 12.27
CA PRO A 146 -5.77 0.99 12.27
C PRO A 146 -6.25 0.39 10.95
N LEU A 147 -7.38 -0.31 11.00
CA LEU A 147 -8.01 -0.91 9.82
C LEU A 147 -8.36 0.11 8.74
N TYR A 148 -8.73 1.34 9.11
CA TYR A 148 -9.09 2.43 8.21
C TYR A 148 -8.32 3.71 8.55
N ASP A 149 -8.17 4.59 7.56
CA ASP A 149 -7.64 5.95 7.72
C ASP A 149 -6.23 6.04 8.33
N GLY A 150 -5.43 4.97 8.23
CA GLY A 150 -4.03 4.96 8.68
C GLY A 150 -3.10 5.89 7.88
N GLY A 151 -3.50 6.27 6.65
CA GLY A 151 -2.77 7.25 5.85
C GLY A 151 -1.37 6.81 5.43
N ILE A 152 -0.52 7.77 5.07
CA ILE A 152 0.86 7.50 4.58
C ILE A 152 1.86 7.22 5.68
N CYS A 153 1.60 7.66 6.91
CA CYS A 153 2.54 7.52 8.02
C CYS A 153 2.70 6.07 8.49
N THR A 154 1.78 5.16 8.17
CA THR A 154 1.86 3.75 8.54
C THR A 154 2.82 2.93 7.68
N ARG A 155 3.40 3.52 6.62
CA ARG A 155 4.32 2.84 5.71
C ARG A 155 5.62 2.47 6.43
N VAL A 156 6.17 1.30 6.08
CA VAL A 156 7.48 0.84 6.55
C VAL A 156 8.50 1.03 5.43
N ASP A 157 9.41 2.00 5.60
CA ASP A 157 10.33 2.45 4.55
C ASP A 157 11.73 1.83 4.60
N CYS A 158 12.02 1.02 5.61
CA CYS A 158 13.34 0.41 5.79
C CYS A 158 13.52 -0.93 5.07
N VAL A 159 12.54 -1.39 4.29
CA VAL A 159 12.57 -2.70 3.62
C VAL A 159 13.84 -2.90 2.78
N SER A 160 14.21 -1.92 1.95
CA SER A 160 15.41 -2.00 1.12
C SER A 160 16.72 -1.91 1.92
N LEU A 161 16.67 -1.32 3.11
CA LEU A 161 17.84 -1.10 3.98
C LEU A 161 18.12 -2.31 4.89
N GLY A 162 17.30 -3.36 4.82
CA GLY A 162 17.37 -4.54 5.68
C GLY A 162 17.07 -5.83 4.94
N ILE A 163 16.61 -6.83 5.69
CA ILE A 163 15.99 -8.04 5.12
C ILE A 163 14.54 -8.14 5.61
N VAL A 164 13.70 -8.86 4.88
CA VAL A 164 12.33 -9.14 5.30
C VAL A 164 12.13 -10.63 5.48
N VAL A 165 11.71 -11.02 6.68
CA VAL A 165 11.34 -12.41 7.00
C VAL A 165 9.84 -12.51 7.26
N ASN A 166 9.21 -13.61 6.86
CA ASN A 166 7.82 -13.89 7.20
C ASN A 166 7.69 -14.42 8.65
N ARG A 167 6.47 -14.79 9.06
CA ARG A 167 6.20 -15.38 10.39
C ARG A 167 6.95 -16.70 10.65
N ASP A 168 7.33 -17.41 9.61
CA ASP A 168 8.08 -18.67 9.70
C ASP A 168 9.60 -18.44 9.74
N ALA A 169 10.02 -17.17 9.85
CA ALA A 169 11.39 -16.68 9.87
C ALA A 169 12.16 -16.87 8.55
N GLU A 170 11.45 -17.00 7.43
CA GLU A 170 12.02 -17.21 6.10
C GLU A 170 12.00 -15.92 5.27
N ARG A 171 13.08 -15.65 4.54
CA ARG A 171 13.07 -14.64 3.47
C ARG A 171 12.26 -15.14 2.29
N PHE A 172 11.49 -14.25 1.66
CA PHE A 172 10.54 -14.62 0.60
C PHE A 172 10.62 -13.76 -0.66
N TYR A 173 11.48 -12.74 -0.67
CA TYR A 173 11.70 -11.90 -1.85
C TYR A 173 13.08 -11.23 -1.79
N ASP A 174 13.55 -10.70 -2.92
CA ASP A 174 14.76 -9.89 -3.02
C ASP A 174 14.47 -8.44 -2.59
N GLU A 175 14.99 -8.05 -1.42
CA GLU A 175 14.83 -6.70 -0.85
C GLU A 175 15.61 -5.61 -1.59
N GLY A 176 16.57 -6.00 -2.44
CA GLY A 176 17.40 -5.14 -3.26
C GLY A 176 16.94 -5.00 -4.71
N GLU A 177 16.03 -5.86 -5.20
CA GLU A 177 15.72 -6.02 -6.63
C GLU A 177 15.41 -4.69 -7.34
N ASP A 178 14.77 -3.73 -6.67
CA ASP A 178 14.52 -2.42 -7.27
C ASP A 178 14.52 -1.30 -6.24
N PHE A 179 15.47 -0.37 -6.42
CA PHE A 179 15.55 0.83 -5.62
C PHE A 179 14.46 1.83 -6.06
N TRP A 180 13.82 2.44 -5.08
CA TRP A 180 12.71 3.41 -5.17
C TRP A 180 12.79 4.37 -6.40
N PRO A 181 11.70 4.74 -7.12
CA PRO A 181 10.25 4.67 -6.75
C PRO A 181 9.43 3.50 -7.28
N LYS A 182 9.94 2.69 -8.21
CA LYS A 182 9.05 1.99 -9.15
C LYS A 182 8.36 0.74 -8.58
N ARG A 183 8.87 0.13 -7.49
CA ARG A 183 8.34 -1.16 -7.00
C ARG A 183 8.09 -1.28 -5.50
N TYR A 184 8.12 -0.21 -4.69
CA TYR A 184 7.74 -0.32 -3.26
C TYR A 184 6.29 -0.82 -3.06
N ALA A 185 5.43 -0.64 -4.07
CA ALA A 185 4.05 -1.11 -4.09
C ALA A 185 3.90 -2.63 -4.41
N ILE A 186 5.00 -3.37 -4.55
CA ILE A 186 4.92 -4.84 -4.65
C ILE A 186 4.89 -5.47 -3.25
N TRP A 187 5.54 -4.85 -2.26
CA TRP A 187 5.75 -5.44 -0.94
C TRP A 187 4.45 -5.71 -0.18
N GLY A 188 3.42 -4.87 -0.34
CA GLY A 188 2.12 -5.18 0.25
C GLY A 188 1.50 -6.45 -0.33
N ARG A 189 1.63 -6.68 -1.65
CA ARG A 189 1.16 -7.91 -2.29
C ARG A 189 2.02 -9.11 -1.90
N LEU A 190 3.34 -8.96 -1.81
CA LEU A 190 4.23 -10.03 -1.37
C LEU A 190 3.91 -10.48 0.05
N VAL A 191 3.74 -9.53 0.97
CA VAL A 191 3.35 -9.79 2.37
C VAL A 191 1.95 -10.41 2.44
N ALA A 192 1.00 -9.97 1.62
CA ALA A 192 -0.33 -10.59 1.54
C ALA A 192 -0.30 -12.09 1.18
N GLN A 193 0.75 -12.57 0.51
CA GLN A 193 0.93 -13.98 0.16
C GLN A 193 1.75 -14.76 1.19
N GLN A 194 2.24 -14.11 2.26
CA GLN A 194 2.97 -14.77 3.34
C GLN A 194 2.01 -15.31 4.41
N PRO A 195 2.41 -16.35 5.16
CA PRO A 195 1.64 -16.92 6.27
C PRO A 195 1.17 -15.85 7.26
N GLY A 196 -0.14 -15.79 7.48
CA GLY A 196 -0.75 -14.77 8.35
C GLY A 196 -0.60 -13.33 7.86
N GLN A 197 -0.26 -13.11 6.59
CA GLN A 197 -0.16 -11.82 5.93
C GLN A 197 0.77 -10.83 6.67
N ILE A 198 1.85 -11.35 7.28
CA ILE A 198 2.78 -10.57 8.08
C ILE A 198 4.24 -10.84 7.65
N GLY A 199 5.04 -9.77 7.68
CA GLY A 199 6.48 -9.81 7.50
C GLY A 199 7.17 -8.82 8.42
N TYR A 200 8.42 -9.10 8.74
CA TYR A 200 9.25 -8.34 9.66
C TYR A 200 10.43 -7.76 8.90
N SER A 201 10.50 -6.42 8.83
CA SER A 201 11.66 -5.72 8.27
C SER A 201 12.75 -5.63 9.34
N ILE A 202 13.84 -6.35 9.13
CA ILE A 202 14.96 -6.46 10.06
C ILE A 202 16.09 -5.56 9.57
N ILE A 203 16.52 -4.64 10.43
CA ILE A 203 17.61 -3.71 10.16
C ILE A 203 18.64 -3.73 11.29
N ASP A 204 19.85 -3.25 10.99
CA ASP A 204 20.87 -2.99 11.99
C ASP A 204 21.10 -1.47 12.17
N SER A 205 22.08 -1.12 13.00
CA SER A 205 22.43 0.27 13.30
C SER A 205 22.80 1.12 12.07
N LYS A 206 23.22 0.51 10.94
CA LYS A 206 23.64 1.24 9.73
C LYS A 206 22.46 1.83 8.97
N ALA A 207 21.26 1.29 9.14
CA ALA A 207 20.05 1.81 8.49
C ALA A 207 19.35 2.91 9.30
N ILE A 208 19.60 2.98 10.62
CA ILE A 208 18.92 3.91 11.51
C ILE A 208 19.22 5.36 11.10
N GLY A 209 18.17 6.16 10.91
CA GLY A 209 18.28 7.57 10.48
C GLY A 209 18.30 7.78 8.96
N HIS A 210 18.30 6.70 8.16
CA HIS A 210 18.33 6.76 6.70
C HIS A 210 16.97 6.57 6.03
N PHE A 211 15.89 6.51 6.81
CA PHE A 211 14.51 6.37 6.34
C PHE A 211 13.54 7.12 7.27
N MET A 212 12.30 7.34 6.80
CA MET A 212 11.24 7.92 7.63
C MET A 212 10.93 6.96 8.80
N PRO A 213 11.05 7.39 10.06
CA PRO A 213 10.77 6.51 11.20
C PRO A 213 9.32 6.00 11.16
N PRO A 214 9.08 4.72 11.51
CA PRO A 214 7.73 4.20 11.62
C PRO A 214 6.99 4.90 12.76
N VAL A 215 5.67 5.02 12.63
CA VAL A 215 4.81 5.61 13.67
C VAL A 215 4.88 4.84 14.98
N PHE A 216 5.09 3.53 14.90
CA PHE A 216 5.21 2.65 16.05
C PHE A 216 6.66 2.19 16.21
N PRO A 217 7.24 2.26 17.42
CA PRO A 217 8.59 1.75 17.67
C PRO A 217 8.72 0.27 17.27
N GLY A 218 9.84 -0.07 16.64
CA GLY A 218 10.22 -1.46 16.38
C GLY A 218 10.76 -2.15 17.65
N ALA A 219 10.76 -3.48 17.65
CA ALA A 219 11.49 -4.24 18.66
C ALA A 219 13.00 -4.07 18.45
N GLN A 220 13.75 -4.02 19.55
CA GLN A 220 15.21 -3.90 19.55
C GLN A 220 15.81 -4.84 20.57
N ALA A 221 16.90 -5.53 20.18
CA ALA A 221 17.67 -6.41 21.05
C ALA A 221 19.14 -6.39 20.64
N ASN A 222 20.00 -6.89 21.53
CA ASN A 222 21.45 -6.95 21.29
C ASN A 222 21.88 -8.28 20.62
N THR A 223 20.98 -9.25 20.55
CA THR A 223 21.22 -10.54 19.90
C THR A 223 20.04 -10.94 19.01
N LEU A 224 20.31 -11.77 18.00
CA LEU A 224 19.28 -12.27 17.07
C LEU A 224 18.25 -13.16 17.79
N ALA A 225 18.69 -13.96 18.78
CA ALA A 225 17.80 -14.82 19.55
C ALA A 225 16.81 -14.02 20.42
N GLU A 226 17.30 -12.97 21.09
CA GLU A 226 16.44 -12.04 21.84
C GLU A 226 15.47 -11.30 20.91
N LEU A 227 15.94 -10.83 19.75
CA LEU A 227 15.09 -10.17 18.76
C LEU A 227 13.98 -11.10 18.28
N ALA A 228 14.30 -12.35 17.94
CA ALA A 228 13.31 -13.35 17.53
C ALA A 228 12.24 -13.56 18.61
N CYS A 229 12.65 -13.67 19.88
CA CYS A 229 11.72 -13.81 21.00
C CYS A 229 10.76 -12.61 21.11
N LEU A 230 11.27 -11.38 20.97
CA LEU A 230 10.44 -10.16 20.99
C LEU A 230 9.46 -10.09 19.81
N LEU A 231 9.84 -10.63 18.65
CA LEU A 231 9.01 -10.67 17.45
C LEU A 231 8.06 -11.89 17.42
N GLY A 232 8.18 -12.82 18.38
CA GLY A 232 7.40 -14.07 18.39
C GLY A 232 7.80 -15.05 17.27
N LEU A 233 9.05 -14.97 16.80
CA LEU A 233 9.62 -15.85 15.78
C LEU A 233 10.39 -17.02 16.41
N ASP A 234 10.56 -18.10 15.66
CA ASP A 234 11.47 -19.18 16.03
C ASP A 234 12.92 -18.66 16.05
N ALA A 235 13.56 -18.69 17.22
CA ALA A 235 14.87 -18.10 17.42
C ALA A 235 16.00 -18.81 16.66
N GLU A 236 15.90 -20.13 16.50
CA GLU A 236 16.91 -20.93 15.80
C GLU A 236 16.83 -20.65 14.30
N LYS A 237 15.64 -20.77 13.71
CA LYS A 237 15.40 -20.49 12.28
C LYS A 237 15.74 -19.05 11.93
N PHE A 238 15.28 -18.09 12.72
CA PHE A 238 15.57 -16.67 12.49
C PHE A 238 17.08 -16.40 12.50
N THR A 239 17.79 -16.87 13.53
CA THR A 239 19.24 -16.68 13.64
C THR A 239 19.97 -17.33 12.47
N HIS A 240 19.52 -18.52 12.05
CA HIS A 240 20.06 -19.22 10.89
C HIS A 240 19.88 -18.41 9.60
N THR A 241 18.67 -17.93 9.32
CA THR A 241 18.36 -17.13 8.12
C THR A 241 19.18 -15.85 8.06
N VAL A 242 19.28 -15.10 9.16
CA VAL A 242 20.09 -13.87 9.20
C VAL A 242 21.58 -14.19 9.02
N THR A 243 22.07 -15.27 9.64
CA THR A 243 23.46 -15.69 9.53
C THR A 243 23.80 -16.11 8.09
N GLN A 244 22.93 -16.89 7.43
CA GLN A 244 23.09 -17.27 6.03
C GLN A 244 23.12 -16.05 5.11
N TYR A 245 22.22 -15.08 5.32
CA TYR A 245 22.23 -13.82 4.58
C TYR A 245 23.56 -13.07 4.75
N ASN A 246 24.04 -12.91 5.99
CA ASN A 246 25.29 -12.23 6.28
C ASN A 246 26.51 -12.93 5.66
N GLN A 247 26.53 -14.27 5.65
CA GLN A 247 27.60 -15.06 5.02
C GLN A 247 27.58 -14.97 3.49
N ALA A 248 26.40 -14.77 2.90
CA ALA A 248 26.25 -14.61 1.46
C ALA A 248 26.59 -13.19 0.97
N CYS A 249 26.58 -12.19 1.85
CA CYS A 249 26.92 -10.80 1.51
C CYS A 249 28.36 -10.71 0.97
N GLN A 250 28.51 -10.08 -0.19
CA GLN A 250 29.80 -9.81 -0.81
C GLN A 250 30.34 -8.44 -0.36
N PRO A 251 31.67 -8.21 -0.44
CA PRO A 251 32.23 -6.88 -0.27
C PRO A 251 31.58 -5.88 -1.24
N GLY A 252 31.17 -4.72 -0.73
CA GLY A 252 30.55 -3.64 -1.48
C GLY A 252 30.55 -2.33 -0.68
N HIS A 253 30.21 -1.23 -1.33
CA HIS A 253 30.02 0.09 -0.78
C HIS A 253 28.54 0.43 -0.65
N PHE A 254 28.03 0.40 0.59
CA PHE A 254 26.66 0.76 0.89
C PHE A 254 26.44 2.27 0.77
N ASP A 255 25.53 2.68 -0.12
CA ASP A 255 25.02 4.04 -0.24
C ASP A 255 23.48 4.02 -0.29
N HIS A 256 22.83 4.39 0.82
CA HIS A 256 21.38 4.45 0.95
C HIS A 256 20.68 5.49 0.03
N THR A 257 21.43 6.29 -0.73
CA THR A 257 20.90 7.33 -1.62
C THR A 257 21.04 6.98 -3.11
N LEU A 258 21.71 5.89 -3.45
CA LEU A 258 21.94 5.45 -4.82
C LEU A 258 21.73 3.93 -4.93
N LEU A 259 21.74 3.41 -6.15
CA LEU A 259 21.92 1.98 -6.34
C LEU A 259 23.36 1.65 -5.88
N ASP A 260 23.47 0.92 -4.78
CA ASP A 260 24.74 0.41 -4.29
C ASP A 260 25.20 -0.84 -5.08
N ASP A 261 26.39 -1.36 -4.77
CA ASP A 261 26.95 -2.59 -5.33
C ASP A 261 26.89 -3.76 -4.32
N CYS A 262 26.06 -3.64 -3.27
CA CYS A 262 25.93 -4.66 -2.24
C CYS A 262 25.08 -5.83 -2.77
N ALA A 263 25.69 -7.00 -2.95
CA ALA A 263 25.03 -8.19 -3.48
C ALA A 263 25.25 -9.42 -2.60
N THR A 264 24.40 -10.44 -2.78
CA THR A 264 24.56 -11.75 -2.15
C THR A 264 24.94 -12.82 -3.17
N LYS A 265 25.76 -13.80 -2.78
CA LYS A 265 26.12 -14.96 -3.61
C LYS A 265 25.63 -16.26 -2.97
N ASN A 266 25.12 -17.17 -3.79
CA ASN A 266 24.62 -18.50 -3.36
C ASN A 266 23.49 -18.42 -2.29
N LEU A 267 22.63 -17.39 -2.38
CA LEU A 267 21.49 -17.20 -1.49
C LEU A 267 20.19 -17.18 -2.29
N SER A 268 19.14 -17.81 -1.77
CA SER A 268 17.79 -17.76 -2.34
C SER A 268 16.79 -17.35 -1.25
N PRO A 269 15.99 -16.29 -1.46
CA PRO A 269 16.10 -15.33 -2.56
C PRO A 269 17.44 -14.59 -2.50
N ALA A 270 17.95 -14.08 -3.62
CA ALA A 270 19.10 -13.18 -3.59
C ALA A 270 18.71 -11.84 -2.94
N LYS A 271 19.69 -11.00 -2.61
CA LYS A 271 19.49 -9.58 -2.38
C LYS A 271 20.44 -8.80 -3.27
N ASN A 272 19.96 -8.38 -4.44
CA ASN A 272 20.82 -7.80 -5.47
C ASN A 272 20.21 -6.50 -6.02
N PRO A 273 21.01 -5.42 -6.16
CA PRO A 273 20.56 -4.21 -6.81
C PRO A 273 20.25 -4.49 -8.29
N LEU A 274 19.28 -3.75 -8.83
CA LEU A 274 18.83 -3.90 -10.22
C LEU A 274 20.00 -3.73 -11.21
N GLY A 275 20.30 -4.77 -11.97
CA GLY A 275 21.41 -4.80 -12.94
C GLY A 275 22.70 -5.47 -12.46
N ALA A 276 22.74 -5.97 -11.23
CA ALA A 276 23.83 -6.87 -10.80
C ALA A 276 23.81 -8.16 -11.64
N PRO A 277 24.97 -8.68 -12.08
CA PRO A 277 25.03 -9.97 -12.76
C PRO A 277 24.51 -11.08 -11.83
N ALA A 278 23.66 -11.96 -12.38
CA ALA A 278 23.10 -13.12 -11.69
C ALA A 278 24.17 -14.13 -11.26
#